data_AF-A0A5C7J2Q8-F1
#
_entry.id   AF-A0A5C7J2Q8-F1
#
_cell.length_a   1.000
_cell.length_b   1.000
_cell.length_c   1.000
_cell.angle_alpha   90.00
_cell.angle_beta   90.00
_cell.angle_gamma   90.00
#
_symmetry.space_group_name_H-M   'P 1'
#
loop_
_entity.id
_entity.type
_entity.pdbx_description
1 polymer ?
#
loop_
_entity_poly.entity_id
_entity_poly.type
_entity_poly.pdbx_seq_one_letter_code
_entity_poly.pdbx_strand_id
1 'polypeptide(L)'
;MNTIELQANLLQFTGTEKYYRITNRHLLTDGTKYLAENAECFWLMTAVASHLPKQFHDYFAVVNLTVKNSSAQLTLDDGNGNIFAQQFIEYTDFPLSELKLYCGFDGEYWVLMLPSEY
;
A
#
# COMPACT_ATOMS: atom_id res chain seq x y z
N MET A 1 -16.24 -0.69 11.26
CA MET A 1 -15.76 0.70 11.18
C MET A 1 -16.37 1.36 9.96
N ASN A 2 -16.83 2.61 10.05
CA ASN A 2 -17.37 3.30 8.87
C ASN A 2 -16.22 3.71 7.94
N THR A 3 -16.44 3.73 6.61
CA THR A 3 -15.45 4.15 5.62
C THR A 3 -14.98 5.59 5.83
N ILE A 4 -15.89 6.47 6.26
CA ILE A 4 -15.59 7.88 6.58
C ILE A 4 -14.63 7.97 7.78
N GLU A 5 -14.87 7.17 8.83
CA GLU A 5 -14.02 7.14 10.03
C GLU A 5 -12.64 6.56 9.70
N LEU A 6 -12.59 5.53 8.85
CA LEU A 6 -11.34 4.96 8.38
C LEU A 6 -10.51 6.01 7.65
N GLN A 7 -11.07 6.70 6.65
CA GLN A 7 -10.35 7.74 5.92
C GLN A 7 -9.90 8.89 6.82
N ALA A 8 -10.76 9.34 7.73
CA ALA A 8 -10.42 10.40 8.68
C ALA A 8 -9.25 10.02 9.59
N ASN A 9 -9.21 8.76 10.06
CA ASN A 9 -8.10 8.28 10.88
C ASN A 9 -6.81 8.09 10.10
N LEU A 10 -6.88 7.64 8.84
CA LEU A 10 -5.70 7.51 7.97
C LEU A 10 -4.99 8.86 7.76
N LEU A 11 -5.73 9.96 7.70
CA LEU A 11 -5.18 11.31 7.57
C LEU A 11 -4.42 11.81 8.81
N GLN A 12 -4.63 11.18 9.98
CA GLN A 12 -3.95 11.58 11.21
C GLN A 12 -2.52 11.03 11.30
N PHE A 13 -2.16 10.04 10.48
CA PHE A 13 -0.82 9.50 10.41
C PHE A 13 0.08 10.43 9.60
N THR A 14 1.01 11.09 10.29
CA THR A 14 1.95 12.10 9.73
C THR A 14 3.42 11.71 9.89
N GLY A 15 3.66 10.43 10.18
CA GLY A 15 4.97 9.85 10.42
C GLY A 15 4.83 8.47 11.04
N THR A 16 5.95 7.77 11.21
CA THR A 16 5.98 6.44 11.80
C THR A 16 6.94 6.39 12.99
N GLU A 17 6.47 5.79 14.08
CA GLU A 17 7.26 5.47 15.26
C GLU A 17 7.85 4.06 15.17
N LYS A 18 7.13 3.14 14.50
CA LYS A 18 7.50 1.73 14.43
C LYS A 18 7.25 1.14 13.05
N TYR A 19 8.20 0.30 12.64
CA TYR A 19 8.06 -0.51 11.44
C TYR A 19 7.56 -1.92 11.76
N TYR A 20 6.59 -2.38 10.98
CA TYR A 20 5.98 -3.71 11.12
C TYR A 20 6.34 -4.59 9.93
N ARG A 21 6.98 -5.72 10.19
CA ARG A 21 7.45 -6.61 9.14
C ARG A 21 6.31 -7.50 8.60
N ILE A 22 6.13 -7.53 7.28
CA ILE A 22 5.21 -8.47 6.60
C ILE A 22 5.96 -9.64 5.99
N THR A 23 7.10 -9.35 5.35
CA THR A 23 7.96 -10.36 4.74
C THR A 23 9.41 -10.07 5.13
N ASN A 24 10.35 -10.91 4.69
CA ASN A 24 11.76 -10.70 4.99
C ASN A 24 12.34 -9.37 4.49
N ARG A 25 11.67 -8.67 3.56
CA ARG A 25 12.14 -7.42 2.94
C ARG A 25 11.15 -6.27 2.95
N HIS A 26 9.94 -6.47 3.47
CA HIS A 26 8.87 -5.48 3.38
C HIS A 26 8.37 -5.11 4.77
N LEU A 27 8.31 -3.80 5.00
CA LEU A 27 7.90 -3.17 6.23
C LEU A 27 6.66 -2.29 5.98
N LEU A 28 5.82 -2.17 7.00
CA LEU A 28 4.72 -1.23 7.07
C LEU A 28 5.06 -0.13 8.08
N THR A 29 4.58 1.07 7.81
CA THR A 29 4.41 2.13 8.81
C THR A 29 3.23 1.87 9.74
N ASP A 30 3.10 2.69 10.77
CA ASP A 30 1.94 2.69 11.66
C ASP A 30 0.62 2.89 10.89
N GLY A 31 0.57 3.83 9.94
CA GLY A 31 -0.63 4.12 9.16
C GLY A 31 -1.04 2.97 8.24
N THR A 32 -0.08 2.35 7.55
CA THR A 32 -0.37 1.20 6.68
C THR A 32 -0.68 -0.08 7.47
N LYS A 33 -0.06 -0.27 8.64
CA LYS A 33 -0.43 -1.34 9.57
C LYS A 33 -1.86 -1.15 10.08
N TYR A 34 -2.22 0.07 10.50
CA TYR A 34 -3.57 0.42 10.93
C TYR A 34 -4.60 0.17 9.82
N LEU A 35 -4.31 0.57 8.59
CA LEU A 35 -5.14 0.28 7.42
C LEU A 35 -5.35 -1.22 7.25
N ALA A 36 -4.28 -2.01 7.28
CA ALA A 36 -4.36 -3.45 7.09
C ALA A 36 -5.20 -4.16 8.17
N GLU A 37 -5.16 -3.68 9.41
CA GLU A 37 -5.96 -4.23 10.51
C GLU A 37 -7.42 -3.81 10.46
N ASN A 38 -7.72 -2.53 10.20
CA ASN A 38 -9.08 -2.01 10.26
C ASN A 38 -9.90 -2.27 8.98
N ALA A 39 -9.23 -2.39 7.84
CA ALA A 39 -9.84 -2.76 6.56
C ALA A 39 -9.64 -4.25 6.22
N GLU A 40 -9.08 -5.03 7.14
CA GLU A 40 -8.78 -6.48 6.98
C GLU A 40 -8.01 -6.81 5.68
N CYS A 41 -7.19 -5.87 5.21
CA CYS A 41 -6.59 -5.91 3.88
C CYS A 41 -5.10 -6.30 3.89
N PHE A 42 -4.68 -7.25 4.74
CA PHE A 42 -3.31 -7.77 4.70
C PHE A 42 -2.97 -8.42 3.35
N TRP A 43 -3.98 -8.95 2.66
CA TRP A 43 -3.83 -9.47 1.29
C TRP A 43 -3.30 -8.40 0.32
N LEU A 44 -3.66 -7.13 0.51
CA LEU A 44 -3.22 -6.04 -0.34
C LEU A 44 -1.74 -5.77 -0.12
N MET A 45 -1.32 -5.77 1.15
CA MET A 45 0.08 -5.52 1.50
C MET A 45 0.99 -6.64 1.00
N THR A 46 0.53 -7.90 1.05
CA THR A 46 1.28 -9.04 0.49
C THR A 46 1.27 -9.02 -1.04
N ALA A 47 0.18 -8.61 -1.69
CA ALA A 47 0.11 -8.41 -3.13
C ALA A 47 1.11 -7.34 -3.60
N VAL A 48 1.14 -6.17 -2.96
CA VAL A 48 2.13 -5.11 -3.23
C VAL A 48 3.54 -5.63 -3.05
N ALA A 49 3.84 -6.28 -1.91
CA ALA A 49 5.16 -6.83 -1.62
C ALA A 49 5.63 -7.87 -2.67
N SER A 50 4.70 -8.60 -3.30
CA SER A 50 5.04 -9.56 -4.37
C SER A 50 5.57 -8.89 -5.65
N HIS A 51 5.22 -7.63 -5.88
CA HIS A 51 5.63 -6.84 -7.05
C HIS A 51 6.84 -5.95 -6.79
N LEU A 52 7.37 -5.93 -5.55
CA LEU A 52 8.54 -5.15 -5.15
C LEU A 52 9.79 -6.05 -4.97
N PRO A 53 10.47 -6.42 -6.07
CA PRO A 53 11.67 -7.25 -5.99
C PRO A 53 12.89 -6.46 -5.46
N LYS A 54 13.97 -7.21 -5.19
CA LYS A 54 15.26 -6.65 -4.73
C LYS A 54 15.94 -5.75 -5.78
N GLN A 55 15.69 -5.99 -7.06
CA GLN A 55 16.40 -5.36 -8.18
C GLN A 55 15.53 -4.29 -8.84
N PHE A 56 14.79 -3.54 -8.04
CA PHE A 56 14.14 -2.35 -8.56
C PHE A 56 15.22 -1.30 -8.78
N HIS A 57 15.30 -0.79 -10.01
CA HIS A 57 16.27 0.26 -10.35
C HIS A 57 15.89 1.62 -9.73
N ASP A 58 14.61 1.77 -9.37
CA ASP A 58 14.08 2.95 -8.70
C ASP A 58 13.89 2.70 -7.20
N TYR A 59 14.30 3.66 -6.38
CA TYR A 59 14.16 3.60 -4.93
C TYR A 59 12.72 3.94 -4.46
N PHE A 60 11.80 4.08 -5.40
CA PHE A 60 10.45 4.55 -5.14
C PHE A 60 9.45 3.91 -6.08
N ALA A 61 8.29 3.57 -5.52
CA ALA A 61 7.13 3.10 -6.26
C ALA A 61 5.85 3.67 -5.64
N VAL A 62 4.88 3.94 -6.49
CA VAL A 62 3.52 4.33 -6.11
C VAL A 62 2.60 3.17 -6.38
N VAL A 63 1.78 2.85 -5.38
CA VAL A 63 0.73 1.84 -5.49
C VAL A 63 -0.59 2.56 -5.61
N ASN A 64 -1.37 2.23 -6.64
CA ASN A 64 -2.73 2.68 -6.83
C ASN A 64 -3.67 1.47 -6.88
N LEU A 65 -4.63 1.42 -5.95
CA LEU A 65 -5.72 0.45 -5.95
C LEU A 65 -7.00 1.17 -6.33
N THR A 66 -7.74 0.66 -7.30
CA THR A 66 -9.09 1.14 -7.65
C THR A 66 -10.08 -0.01 -7.53
N VAL A 67 -11.12 0.16 -6.71
CA VAL A 67 -12.17 -0.83 -6.48
C VAL A 67 -13.44 -0.42 -7.21
N LYS A 68 -14.02 -1.33 -7.98
CA LYS A 68 -15.26 -1.13 -8.72
C LYS A 68 -16.08 -2.42 -8.71
N ASN A 69 -17.32 -2.34 -8.20
CA ASN A 69 -18.26 -3.47 -8.15
C ASN A 69 -17.66 -4.74 -7.55
N SER A 70 -16.97 -4.60 -6.39
CA SER A 70 -16.27 -5.69 -5.70
C SER A 70 -15.08 -6.30 -6.44
N SER A 71 -14.68 -5.80 -7.61
CA SER A 71 -13.39 -6.13 -8.22
C SER A 71 -12.40 -4.99 -7.98
N ALA A 72 -11.10 -5.27 -8.03
CA ALA A 72 -10.08 -4.25 -7.91
C ALA A 72 -8.99 -4.34 -8.97
N GLN A 73 -8.45 -3.18 -9.33
CA GLN A 73 -7.25 -3.07 -10.14
C GLN A 73 -6.14 -2.49 -9.27
N LEU A 74 -5.10 -3.31 -9.02
CA LEU A 74 -3.86 -2.88 -8.39
C LEU A 74 -2.89 -2.48 -9.50
N THR A 75 -2.30 -1.29 -9.39
CA THR A 75 -1.30 -0.76 -10.32
C THR A 75 -0.12 -0.26 -9.52
N LEU A 76 1.09 -0.60 -9.95
CA LEU A 76 2.32 -0.04 -9.42
C LEU A 76 3.07 0.71 -10.52
N ASP A 77 3.42 1.96 -10.21
CA ASP A 77 4.12 2.88 -11.10
C ASP A 77 5.24 3.63 -10.38
N ASP A 78 6.10 4.34 -11.10
CA ASP A 78 7.24 5.09 -10.57
C ASP A 78 6.87 6.51 -10.05
N GLY A 79 5.57 6.87 -10.03
CA GLY A 79 5.10 8.22 -9.74
C GLY A 79 5.13 9.19 -10.92
N ASN A 80 5.77 8.83 -12.04
CA ASN A 80 5.82 9.60 -13.29
C ASN A 80 4.96 8.99 -14.39
N GLY A 81 4.11 8.01 -14.04
CA GLY A 81 3.21 7.34 -14.98
C GLY A 81 3.83 6.16 -15.72
N ASN A 82 5.07 5.75 -15.38
CA ASN A 82 5.64 4.53 -15.91
C ASN A 82 5.17 3.33 -15.08
N ILE A 83 4.20 2.61 -15.61
CA ILE A 83 3.61 1.44 -14.96
C ILE A 83 4.53 0.24 -15.17
N PHE A 84 4.93 -0.41 -14.09
CA PHE A 84 5.76 -1.60 -14.14
C PHE A 84 5.03 -2.89 -13.74
N ALA A 85 3.95 -2.80 -12.96
CA ALA A 85 3.14 -3.96 -12.59
C ALA A 85 1.66 -3.60 -12.50
N GLN A 86 0.82 -4.54 -12.93
CA GLN A 86 -0.63 -4.48 -12.78
C GLN A 86 -1.15 -5.85 -12.39
N GLN A 87 -2.10 -5.86 -11.46
CA GLN A 87 -2.77 -7.07 -11.01
C GLN A 87 -4.26 -6.81 -10.90
N PHE A 88 -5.03 -7.58 -11.67
CA PHE A 88 -6.48 -7.60 -11.52
C PHE A 88 -6.88 -8.54 -10.38
N ILE A 89 -7.85 -8.10 -9.59
CA ILE A 89 -8.39 -8.79 -8.44
C ILE A 89 -9.88 -8.98 -8.71
N GLU A 90 -10.25 -10.22 -8.98
CA GLU A 90 -11.62 -10.56 -9.40
C GLU A 90 -12.65 -10.20 -8.31
N TYR A 91 -12.31 -10.45 -7.05
CA TYR A 91 -13.17 -10.16 -5.92
C TYR A 91 -12.39 -9.59 -4.72
N THR A 92 -12.93 -8.55 -4.10
CA THR A 92 -12.48 -7.96 -2.85
C THR A 92 -13.65 -7.32 -2.10
N ASP A 93 -13.55 -7.34 -0.78
CA ASP A 93 -14.38 -6.63 0.19
C ASP A 93 -13.74 -5.34 0.70
N PHE A 94 -12.66 -4.86 0.05
CA PHE A 94 -11.97 -3.65 0.46
C PHE A 94 -12.93 -2.45 0.53
N PRO A 95 -12.97 -1.73 1.65
CA PRO A 95 -14.04 -0.77 1.93
C PRO A 95 -13.95 0.55 1.15
N LEU A 96 -12.79 0.91 0.60
CA LEU A 96 -12.59 2.18 -0.10
C LEU A 96 -12.62 1.98 -1.62
N SER A 97 -13.16 2.96 -2.35
CA SER A 97 -13.16 2.96 -3.82
C SER A 97 -11.77 3.12 -4.42
N GLU A 98 -10.86 3.77 -3.69
CA GLU A 98 -9.49 3.97 -4.10
C GLU A 98 -8.55 4.01 -2.89
N LEU A 99 -7.30 3.62 -3.13
CA LEU A 99 -6.21 3.76 -2.17
C LEU A 99 -4.93 4.06 -2.93
N LYS A 100 -4.16 5.03 -2.43
CA LYS A 100 -2.80 5.29 -2.86
C LYS A 100 -1.83 5.02 -1.71
N LEU A 101 -0.78 4.27 -1.96
CA LEU A 101 0.35 4.06 -1.05
C LEU A 101 1.66 4.43 -1.73
N TYR A 102 2.65 4.77 -0.93
CA TYR A 102 4.03 4.93 -1.40
C TYR A 102 4.90 3.81 -0.86
N CYS A 103 5.86 3.41 -1.68
CA CYS A 103 6.82 2.37 -1.38
C CYS A 103 8.21 2.96 -1.57
N GLY A 104 8.97 3.11 -0.50
CA GLY A 104 10.35 3.59 -0.53
C GLY A 104 11.32 2.46 -0.23
N PHE A 105 12.42 2.38 -0.98
CA PHE A 105 13.52 1.47 -0.69
C PHE A 105 14.63 2.19 0.07
N ASP A 106 14.93 1.75 1.30
CA ASP A 106 15.95 2.38 2.16
C ASP A 106 17.39 1.86 1.91
N GLY A 107 17.54 0.91 0.98
CA GLY A 107 18.79 0.19 0.70
C GLY A 107 18.80 -1.25 1.20
N GLU A 108 17.93 -1.61 2.16
CA GLU A 108 17.80 -2.95 2.72
C GLU A 108 16.36 -3.48 2.64
N TYR A 109 15.38 -2.61 2.93
CA TYR A 109 13.95 -2.89 3.02
C TYR A 109 13.12 -1.98 2.13
N TRP A 110 12.01 -2.52 1.66
CA TRP A 110 10.89 -1.76 1.12
C TRP A 110 9.95 -1.37 2.26
N VAL A 111 9.68 -0.08 2.37
CA VAL A 111 8.75 0.48 3.37
C VAL A 111 7.50 0.94 2.65
N LEU A 112 6.36 0.36 3.00
CA LEU A 112 5.03 0.76 2.53
C LEU A 112 4.49 1.83 3.49
N MET A 113 4.05 2.94 2.94
CA MET A 113 3.70 4.17 3.65
C MET A 113 2.39 4.75 3.11
N LEU A 114 1.62 5.41 3.97
CA LEU A 114 0.58 6.32 3.50
C LEU A 114 1.23 7.54 2.83
N PRO A 115 0.56 8.23 1.89
CA PRO A 115 1.10 9.44 1.28
C PRO A 115 1.41 10.56 2.27
N SER A 116 0.75 10.57 3.43
CA SER A 116 0.98 11.52 4.51
C SER A 116 2.17 11.17 5.42
N GLU A 117 2.75 9.97 5.28
CA GLU A 117 3.88 9.48 6.07
C GLU A 117 5.23 9.52 5.31
N TYR A 118 5.24 9.94 4.04
CA TYR A 118 6.42 10.08 3.19
C TYR A 118 6.87 11.55 3.10
#